data_AF-A0A7X6S2X6-F1
#
_entry.id   AF-A0A7X6S2X6-F1
#
_cell.length_a   1.000
_cell.length_b   1.000
_cell.length_c   1.000
_cell.angle_alpha   90.00
_cell.angle_beta   90.00
_cell.angle_gamma   90.00
#
_symmetry.space_group_name_H-M   'P 1'
#
loop_
_entity.id
_entity.type
_entity.pdbx_description
1 polymer ?
#
loop_
_entity_poly.entity_id
_entity_poly.type
_entity_poly.pdbx_seq_one_letter_code
_entity_poly.pdbx_strand_id
1 'polypeptide(L)'
;MNKRLILGVVTVTSAVVLSAYGSQGSSSSHSISSDATSKANTPASPKEKSDVSSTTSSQTSTHKATSQQVKGKLASVQVPKLIWDNQKQVALNAFINSWGSRFSPAQEYDNFYPYTTATNDYMGYNFPDDFSKNNIAVNDQHVNINVSQTGANKYDYNVVAIYSDYPNSHSTIDAHLYFMAIHNGQPVVLITQQNQGTPDNMLHFKPTANQELAGKFAQLVKSTSQPIHNAPVVSYEGAKFDYRQIGVMAYKYANPDATPLVDYLGTNPLAALTSDDGMFQIGTRDTSKTIMYHYDQNGVHLTWNESGKKVDVSLADLVKATYQTPTQQNDVNMAAQMVPLS
;
A
#
# COMPACT_ATOMS: atom_id res chain seq x y z
N MET A 1 -1.75 -60.41 -28.53
CA MET A 1 -0.61 -60.34 -29.47
C MET A 1 -0.17 -58.89 -29.53
N ASN A 2 1.01 -58.61 -28.96
CA ASN A 2 1.48 -57.30 -28.57
C ASN A 2 2.11 -56.56 -29.75
N LYS A 3 1.86 -55.25 -29.89
CA LYS A 3 2.75 -54.37 -30.67
C LYS A 3 3.22 -53.20 -29.80
N ARG A 4 4.52 -53.00 -29.89
CA ARG A 4 5.43 -52.42 -28.92
C ARG A 4 5.51 -50.90 -29.03
N LEU A 5 5.72 -50.31 -27.85
CA LEU A 5 6.28 -49.00 -27.55
C LEU A 5 7.58 -48.73 -28.35
N ILE A 6 7.72 -47.56 -28.97
CA ILE A 6 9.02 -47.01 -29.37
C ILE A 6 9.21 -45.69 -28.61
N LEU A 7 10.10 -45.75 -27.63
CA LEU A 7 10.55 -44.64 -26.80
C LEU A 7 11.71 -43.96 -27.55
N GLY A 8 11.50 -42.74 -28.05
CA GLY A 8 12.55 -41.92 -28.65
C GLY A 8 13.33 -41.19 -27.56
N VAL A 9 14.52 -41.70 -27.24
CA VAL A 9 15.51 -41.01 -26.39
C VAL A 9 16.19 -39.95 -27.24
N VAL A 10 16.01 -38.67 -26.91
CA VAL A 10 16.79 -37.57 -27.48
C VAL A 10 17.83 -37.17 -26.45
N THR A 11 19.08 -37.57 -26.69
CA THR A 11 20.25 -37.06 -25.98
C THR A 11 20.66 -35.72 -26.59
N VAL A 12 20.60 -34.65 -25.81
CA VAL A 12 21.27 -33.38 -26.14
C VAL A 12 22.53 -33.29 -25.29
N THR A 13 23.67 -33.49 -25.93
CA THR A 13 25.01 -33.17 -25.44
C THR A 13 25.43 -31.83 -26.03
N SER A 14 25.83 -30.87 -25.18
CA SER A 14 26.82 -29.80 -25.41
C SER A 14 26.67 -28.74 -24.30
N ALA A 15 27.67 -28.06 -23.79
CA ALA A 15 29.12 -28.20 -23.74
C ALA A 15 29.56 -27.23 -22.63
N VAL A 16 30.40 -27.68 -21.71
CA VAL A 16 30.99 -26.84 -20.64
C VAL A 16 32.14 -26.05 -21.24
N VAL A 17 32.14 -24.73 -21.09
CA VAL A 17 33.33 -23.89 -21.32
C VAL A 17 33.80 -23.36 -19.97
N LEU A 18 34.91 -23.94 -19.48
CA LEU A 18 35.72 -23.37 -18.41
C LEU A 18 36.62 -22.28 -19.00
N SER A 19 36.62 -21.10 -18.41
CA SER A 19 37.77 -20.19 -18.44
C SER A 19 38.11 -19.79 -17.02
N ALA A 20 39.21 -20.38 -16.53
CA ALA A 20 39.93 -19.99 -15.32
C ALA A 20 41.04 -18.97 -15.66
N TYR A 21 41.68 -18.47 -14.59
CA TYR A 21 42.80 -17.51 -14.46
C TYR A 21 42.36 -16.09 -14.08
N GLY A 22 42.82 -15.49 -12.97
CA GLY A 22 43.82 -15.93 -12.00
C GLY A 22 43.84 -15.01 -10.77
N SER A 23 44.35 -15.55 -9.66
CA SER A 23 44.48 -14.92 -8.34
C SER A 23 45.90 -14.40 -8.09
N GLN A 24 46.01 -13.23 -7.45
CA GLN A 24 47.12 -12.84 -6.55
C GLN A 24 46.64 -11.55 -5.85
N GLY A 25 46.49 -11.41 -4.52
CA GLY A 25 47.18 -12.03 -3.40
C GLY A 25 48.18 -11.04 -2.81
N SER A 26 47.81 -10.33 -1.72
CA SER A 26 48.67 -9.77 -0.63
C SER A 26 47.82 -8.82 0.22
N SER A 27 47.46 -9.18 1.46
CA SER A 27 48.24 -8.99 2.69
C SER A 27 48.24 -7.55 3.19
N SER A 28 47.46 -7.27 4.25
CA SER A 28 47.97 -6.93 5.59
C SER A 28 46.92 -6.19 6.42
N SER A 29 46.70 -6.73 7.62
CA SER A 29 46.08 -6.09 8.77
C SER A 29 46.81 -4.81 9.16
N HIS A 30 46.13 -3.88 9.85
CA HIS A 30 46.60 -3.31 11.13
C HIS A 30 45.46 -2.52 11.78
N SER A 31 44.96 -3.06 12.89
CA SER A 31 44.24 -2.35 13.95
C SER A 31 45.25 -1.61 14.83
N ILE A 32 45.02 -0.34 15.17
CA ILE A 32 45.50 0.25 16.44
C ILE A 32 44.47 1.24 16.98
N SER A 33 44.16 1.05 18.26
CA SER A 33 43.39 1.92 19.14
C SER A 33 44.31 2.86 19.93
N SER A 34 43.69 3.85 20.58
CA SER A 34 44.08 4.56 21.83
C SER A 34 45.08 5.74 21.83
N ASP A 35 44.55 6.81 22.44
CA ASP A 35 45.10 7.71 23.47
C ASP A 35 45.94 8.98 23.16
N ALA A 36 45.30 10.12 23.50
CA ALA A 36 45.66 11.09 24.55
C ALA A 36 46.73 12.21 24.34
N THR A 37 46.23 13.45 24.56
CA THR A 37 46.80 14.62 25.30
C THR A 37 47.64 15.74 24.62
N SER A 38 47.01 16.95 24.65
CA SER A 38 47.46 18.29 25.10
C SER A 38 48.57 19.13 24.42
N LYS A 39 48.18 20.35 23.97
CA LYS A 39 48.68 21.70 24.37
C LYS A 39 48.03 22.78 23.48
N ALA A 40 47.16 23.65 24.01
CA ALA A 40 47.45 24.98 24.59
C ALA A 40 47.83 26.07 23.56
N ASN A 41 46.93 27.04 23.33
CA ASN A 41 47.18 28.48 23.55
C ASN A 41 45.93 29.33 23.24
N THR A 42 45.50 30.09 24.25
CA THR A 42 44.62 31.27 24.17
C THR A 42 45.42 32.47 24.69
N PRO A 43 45.11 33.70 24.25
CA PRO A 43 44.62 34.72 25.21
C PRO A 43 43.43 35.53 24.64
N ALA A 44 42.27 35.58 25.33
CA ALA A 44 41.84 36.60 26.32
C ALA A 44 41.34 37.93 25.66
N SER A 45 40.02 38.20 25.52
CA SER A 45 38.99 38.66 26.51
C SER A 45 39.14 40.15 26.89
N PRO A 46 38.06 40.96 27.14
CA PRO A 46 37.33 40.88 28.42
C PRO A 46 35.81 41.27 28.49
N LYS A 47 35.10 40.52 29.37
CA LYS A 47 34.18 40.95 30.49
C LYS A 47 32.73 41.39 30.18
N GLU A 48 31.69 41.14 31.00
CA GLU A 48 31.48 40.66 32.41
C GLU A 48 30.01 40.14 32.53
N LYS A 49 29.70 38.95 33.11
CA LYS A 49 29.13 38.63 34.47
C LYS A 49 27.78 39.31 34.81
N SER A 50 26.74 38.72 35.44
CA SER A 50 26.55 37.68 36.51
C SER A 50 25.01 37.37 36.57
N ASP A 51 24.43 36.18 36.76
CA ASP A 51 24.28 35.24 37.92
C ASP A 51 22.78 34.98 38.27
N VAL A 52 22.43 33.68 38.31
CA VAL A 52 21.59 32.90 39.28
C VAL A 52 20.08 33.19 39.52
N SER A 53 19.26 32.26 39.01
CA SER A 53 18.26 31.35 39.65
C SER A 53 17.13 31.81 40.64
N SER A 54 15.89 31.46 40.25
CA SER A 54 14.83 30.73 41.01
C SER A 54 13.46 31.40 41.31
N THR A 55 12.38 30.62 41.02
CA THR A 55 11.10 30.48 41.78
C THR A 55 9.81 31.23 41.33
N THR A 56 8.88 30.45 40.74
CA THR A 56 7.38 30.38 40.90
C THR A 56 6.46 31.57 40.58
N SER A 57 5.53 31.40 39.60
CA SER A 57 4.05 31.38 39.77
C SER A 57 3.27 31.89 38.54
N SER A 58 2.33 31.06 38.10
CA SER A 58 1.12 31.24 37.27
C SER A 58 0.66 32.66 36.93
N GLN A 59 0.46 32.95 35.63
CA GLN A 59 -0.59 33.84 35.14
C GLN A 59 -1.18 33.37 33.80
N THR A 60 -2.45 33.01 33.87
CA THR A 60 -3.42 32.77 32.80
C THR A 60 -3.56 34.02 31.93
N SER A 61 -3.46 33.86 30.60
CA SER A 61 -3.83 34.91 29.63
C SER A 61 -4.71 34.32 28.55
N THR A 62 -5.99 34.64 28.67
CA THR A 62 -7.10 34.34 27.76
C THR A 62 -6.93 35.10 26.44
N HIS A 63 -6.40 34.43 25.41
CA HIS A 63 -6.49 34.93 24.03
C HIS A 63 -7.80 34.46 23.41
N LYS A 64 -8.79 35.36 23.46
CA LYS A 64 -10.06 35.27 22.75
C LYS A 64 -9.78 35.47 21.25
N ALA A 65 -9.55 34.39 20.51
CA ALA A 65 -9.46 34.44 19.06
C ALA A 65 -10.89 34.54 18.48
N THR A 66 -11.23 35.70 17.95
CA THR A 66 -12.44 35.98 17.18
C THR A 66 -12.49 35.04 15.97
N SER A 67 -13.37 34.05 16.04
CA SER A 67 -13.69 33.15 14.93
C SER A 67 -14.45 33.92 13.86
N GLN A 68 -13.75 34.36 12.81
CA GLN A 68 -14.41 34.72 11.56
C GLN A 68 -14.75 33.41 10.83
N GLN A 69 -15.99 32.94 11.01
CA GLN A 69 -16.58 31.88 10.21
C GLN A 69 -16.70 32.37 8.76
N VAL A 70 -15.78 31.93 7.89
CA VAL A 70 -16.06 31.87 6.47
C VAL A 70 -16.97 30.66 6.28
N LYS A 71 -18.29 30.88 6.19
CA LYS A 71 -19.26 29.89 5.72
C LYS A 71 -19.05 29.64 4.23
N GLY A 72 -17.98 28.91 3.90
CA GLY A 72 -17.83 28.27 2.60
C GLY A 72 -18.65 26.99 2.62
N LYS A 73 -19.73 26.92 1.82
CA LYS A 73 -20.49 25.69 1.62
C LYS A 73 -19.49 24.59 1.22
N LEU A 74 -19.38 23.51 2.01
CA LEU A 74 -18.58 22.35 1.60
C LEU A 74 -19.10 21.88 0.24
N ALA A 75 -18.24 21.94 -0.78
CA ALA A 75 -18.60 21.44 -2.09
C ALA A 75 -18.99 19.96 -1.95
N SER A 76 -20.10 19.56 -2.57
CA SER A 76 -20.35 18.14 -2.83
C SER A 76 -19.25 17.69 -3.79
N VAL A 77 -18.12 17.24 -3.23
CA VAL A 77 -17.09 16.58 -4.00
C VAL A 77 -17.74 15.30 -4.51
N GLN A 78 -17.91 15.21 -5.83
CA GLN A 78 -18.18 13.92 -6.44
C GLN A 78 -17.02 13.02 -6.06
N VAL A 79 -17.30 12.05 -5.20
CA VAL A 79 -16.37 10.96 -4.88
C VAL A 79 -15.92 10.41 -6.24
N PRO A 80 -14.63 10.47 -6.58
CA PRO A 80 -14.14 10.01 -7.87
C PRO A 80 -14.66 8.59 -8.13
N LYS A 81 -15.18 8.33 -9.33
CA LYS A 81 -15.63 6.98 -9.68
C LYS A 81 -14.41 6.08 -9.79
N LEU A 82 -14.15 5.29 -8.76
CA LEU A 82 -13.05 4.35 -8.74
C LEU A 82 -13.35 3.14 -9.61
N ILE A 83 -12.35 2.76 -10.40
CA ILE A 83 -12.39 1.54 -11.20
C ILE A 83 -11.98 0.35 -10.31
N TRP A 84 -11.05 0.58 -9.37
CA TRP A 84 -10.56 -0.42 -8.41
C TRP A 84 -10.72 0.05 -6.96
N ASP A 85 -11.05 -0.86 -6.05
CA ASP A 85 -11.20 -0.58 -4.61
C ASP A 85 -10.76 -1.79 -3.78
N ASN A 86 -10.73 -1.63 -2.46
CA ASN A 86 -10.22 -2.69 -1.59
C ASN A 86 -11.16 -3.89 -1.42
N GLN A 87 -12.48 -3.73 -1.61
CA GLN A 87 -13.40 -4.88 -1.64
C GLN A 87 -13.08 -5.78 -2.85
N LYS A 88 -12.82 -5.17 -4.01
CA LYS A 88 -12.35 -5.88 -5.21
C LYS A 88 -11.00 -6.53 -4.96
N GLN A 89 -10.09 -5.85 -4.26
CA GLN A 89 -8.78 -6.41 -3.88
C GLN A 89 -8.91 -7.65 -2.99
N VAL A 90 -9.75 -7.62 -1.95
CA VAL A 90 -10.00 -8.77 -1.07
C VAL A 90 -10.60 -9.93 -1.86
N ALA A 91 -11.61 -9.66 -2.69
CA ALA A 91 -12.25 -10.67 -3.53
C ALA A 91 -11.27 -11.28 -4.56
N LEU A 92 -10.36 -10.47 -5.10
CA LEU A 92 -9.30 -10.94 -5.98
C LEU A 92 -8.32 -11.83 -5.23
N ASN A 93 -7.87 -11.43 -4.04
CA ASN A 93 -6.91 -12.19 -3.24
C ASN A 93 -7.46 -13.58 -2.85
N ALA A 94 -8.72 -13.63 -2.40
CA ALA A 94 -9.40 -14.89 -2.10
C ALA A 94 -9.50 -15.79 -3.35
N PHE A 95 -9.78 -15.20 -4.51
CA PHE A 95 -9.79 -15.94 -5.77
C PHE A 95 -8.41 -16.48 -6.14
N ILE A 96 -7.36 -15.66 -6.12
CA ILE A 96 -5.99 -16.07 -6.48
C ILE A 96 -5.54 -17.26 -5.63
N ASN A 97 -5.77 -17.23 -4.32
CA ASN A 97 -5.43 -18.34 -3.42
C ASN A 97 -6.20 -19.62 -3.79
N SER A 98 -7.51 -19.51 -4.05
CA SER A 98 -8.33 -20.65 -4.46
C SER A 98 -7.97 -21.15 -5.86
N TRP A 99 -7.55 -20.27 -6.76
CA TRP A 99 -7.19 -20.59 -8.14
C TRP A 99 -5.82 -21.27 -8.21
N GLY A 100 -4.81 -20.73 -7.52
CA GLY A 100 -3.46 -21.29 -7.45
C GLY A 100 -3.42 -22.72 -6.88
N SER A 101 -4.25 -23.00 -5.87
CA SER A 101 -4.32 -24.34 -5.26
C SER A 101 -4.95 -25.42 -6.17
N ARG A 102 -5.55 -25.05 -7.31
CA ARG A 102 -6.14 -26.01 -8.27
C ARG A 102 -5.13 -26.60 -9.24
N PHE A 103 -3.93 -26.02 -9.34
CA PHE A 103 -2.87 -26.56 -10.17
C PHE A 103 -2.26 -27.82 -9.54
N SER A 104 -1.59 -28.64 -10.36
CA SER A 104 -0.85 -29.81 -9.91
C SER A 104 0.57 -29.78 -10.49
N PRO A 105 1.61 -29.47 -9.68
CA PRO A 105 1.53 -29.10 -8.27
C PRO A 105 0.81 -27.77 -8.03
N ALA A 106 0.33 -27.54 -6.80
CA ALA A 106 -0.30 -26.29 -6.42
C ALA A 106 0.67 -25.11 -6.60
N GLN A 107 0.14 -23.98 -7.05
CA GLN A 107 0.89 -22.73 -7.19
C GLN A 107 0.47 -21.78 -6.06
N GLU A 108 1.42 -21.39 -5.22
CA GLU A 108 1.20 -20.50 -4.09
C GLU A 108 1.66 -19.08 -4.44
N TYR A 109 0.69 -18.20 -4.67
CA TYR A 109 0.95 -16.82 -5.09
C TYR A 109 1.04 -15.87 -3.90
N ASP A 110 2.17 -15.21 -3.77
CA ASP A 110 2.35 -14.07 -2.89
C ASP A 110 1.78 -12.80 -3.51
N ASN A 111 1.19 -11.95 -2.69
CA ASN A 111 0.75 -10.62 -3.06
C ASN A 111 1.95 -9.68 -2.88
N PHE A 112 2.40 -9.03 -3.95
CA PHE A 112 3.49 -8.02 -3.88
C PHE A 112 2.93 -6.60 -3.74
N TYR A 113 1.70 -6.39 -4.19
CA TYR A 113 0.99 -5.11 -4.10
C TYR A 113 -0.53 -5.35 -4.15
N PRO A 114 -1.34 -4.69 -3.30
CA PRO A 114 -0.96 -3.61 -2.38
C PRO A 114 -0.50 -4.08 -1.00
N TYR A 115 -0.44 -5.38 -0.72
CA TYR A 115 -0.02 -5.89 0.58
C TYR A 115 1.35 -6.54 0.43
N THR A 116 2.40 -5.96 0.98
CA THR A 116 3.73 -6.58 0.95
C THR A 116 3.79 -7.76 1.93
N THR A 117 4.14 -8.95 1.43
CA THR A 117 4.71 -10.05 2.24
C THR A 117 6.19 -9.75 2.52
N ALA A 118 6.89 -10.65 3.26
CA ALA A 118 8.30 -10.45 3.60
C ALA A 118 9.25 -10.43 2.38
N THR A 119 8.78 -10.83 1.19
CA THR A 119 9.56 -10.86 -0.05
C THR A 119 8.72 -10.39 -1.24
N ASN A 120 9.21 -9.41 -2.00
CA ASN A 120 8.60 -8.93 -3.24
C ASN A 120 9.52 -9.09 -4.46
N ASP A 121 10.46 -10.03 -4.36
CA ASP A 121 11.42 -10.34 -5.41
C ASP A 121 10.80 -11.24 -6.48
N TYR A 122 11.06 -10.91 -7.73
CA TYR A 122 10.89 -11.78 -8.88
C TYR A 122 12.17 -11.71 -9.70
N MET A 123 13.04 -12.71 -9.56
CA MET A 123 14.27 -12.82 -10.37
C MET A 123 15.19 -11.58 -10.28
N GLY A 124 15.28 -10.94 -9.11
CA GLY A 124 16.04 -9.70 -8.92
C GLY A 124 15.25 -8.42 -9.18
N TYR A 125 13.96 -8.52 -9.53
CA TYR A 125 13.04 -7.39 -9.56
C TYR A 125 12.21 -7.30 -8.28
N ASN A 126 12.27 -6.16 -7.59
CA ASN A 126 11.47 -5.86 -6.41
C ASN A 126 10.31 -4.94 -6.80
N PHE A 127 9.13 -5.52 -7.00
CA PHE A 127 7.93 -4.74 -7.34
C PHE A 127 7.15 -4.34 -6.07
N PRO A 128 6.56 -3.13 -6.01
CA PRO A 128 6.39 -2.17 -7.10
C PRO A 128 7.58 -1.22 -7.36
N ASP A 129 8.60 -1.17 -6.50
CA ASP A 129 9.67 -0.16 -6.57
C ASP A 129 10.41 -0.14 -7.92
N ASP A 130 10.60 -1.31 -8.51
CA ASP A 130 11.28 -1.47 -9.79
C ASP A 130 10.47 -1.02 -11.02
N PHE A 131 9.23 -0.55 -10.86
CA PHE A 131 8.61 0.26 -11.93
C PHE A 131 9.45 1.49 -12.28
N SER A 132 10.23 2.02 -11.32
CA SER A 132 11.14 3.15 -11.53
C SER A 132 12.27 2.88 -12.52
N LYS A 133 12.61 1.61 -12.78
CA LYS A 133 13.59 1.21 -13.82
C LYS A 133 13.10 1.51 -15.24
N ASN A 134 11.79 1.71 -15.43
CA ASN A 134 11.16 2.10 -16.69
C ASN A 134 11.55 1.19 -17.88
N ASN A 135 11.71 -0.11 -17.64
CA ASN A 135 12.20 -1.08 -18.62
C ASN A 135 11.20 -2.22 -18.89
N ILE A 136 9.90 -1.93 -18.83
CA ILE A 136 8.85 -2.92 -19.09
C ILE A 136 8.34 -2.81 -20.53
N ALA A 137 8.19 -3.95 -21.18
CA ALA A 137 7.52 -4.07 -22.47
C ALA A 137 6.24 -4.91 -22.35
N VAL A 138 5.21 -4.56 -23.11
CA VAL A 138 4.03 -5.39 -23.31
C VAL A 138 3.88 -5.68 -24.79
N ASN A 139 3.87 -6.97 -25.17
CA ASN A 139 3.90 -7.41 -26.57
C ASN A 139 5.06 -6.74 -27.35
N ASP A 140 6.27 -6.81 -26.80
CA ASP A 140 7.51 -6.27 -27.37
C ASP A 140 7.52 -4.73 -27.59
N GLN A 141 6.55 -4.00 -27.03
CA GLN A 141 6.52 -2.55 -27.06
C GLN A 141 6.79 -1.99 -25.67
N HIS A 142 7.71 -1.03 -25.55
CA HIS A 142 7.92 -0.29 -24.32
C HIS A 142 6.65 0.46 -23.91
N VAL A 143 6.30 0.43 -22.63
CA VAL A 143 5.08 1.03 -22.10
C VAL A 143 5.35 1.83 -20.84
N ASN A 144 4.59 2.89 -20.64
CA ASN A 144 4.51 3.57 -19.35
C ASN A 144 3.57 2.79 -18.43
N ILE A 145 4.11 2.16 -17.40
CA ILE A 145 3.37 1.29 -16.47
C ILE A 145 3.80 1.56 -15.04
N ASN A 146 2.84 1.68 -14.13
CA ASN A 146 3.11 1.82 -12.71
C ASN A 146 1.85 1.46 -11.90
N VAL A 147 1.99 1.39 -10.58
CA VAL A 147 0.86 1.18 -9.68
C VAL A 147 -0.12 2.36 -9.70
N SER A 148 -1.40 2.03 -9.65
CA SER A 148 -2.53 2.96 -9.53
C SER A 148 -3.56 2.34 -8.60
N GLN A 149 -3.51 2.74 -7.32
CA GLN A 149 -4.33 2.13 -6.26
C GLN A 149 -5.84 2.16 -6.55
N THR A 150 -6.28 3.18 -7.29
CA THR A 150 -7.68 3.45 -7.62
C THR A 150 -8.07 2.93 -9.01
N GLY A 151 -7.09 2.48 -9.79
CA GLY A 151 -7.26 2.17 -11.20
C GLY A 151 -7.47 3.40 -12.09
N ALA A 152 -7.24 4.62 -11.56
CA ALA A 152 -7.34 5.85 -12.34
C ALA A 152 -6.33 5.84 -13.49
N ASN A 153 -6.75 6.36 -14.64
CA ASN A 153 -5.99 6.31 -15.90
C ASN A 153 -4.86 7.35 -15.89
N LYS A 154 -3.68 6.96 -15.39
CA LYS A 154 -2.47 7.79 -15.26
C LYS A 154 -1.31 7.30 -16.13
N TYR A 155 -1.24 6.00 -16.37
CA TYR A 155 -0.21 5.33 -17.14
C TYR A 155 -0.86 4.55 -18.30
N ASP A 156 -0.08 4.06 -19.26
CA ASP A 156 -0.60 3.15 -20.30
C ASP A 156 -1.21 1.93 -19.62
N TYR A 157 -0.55 1.39 -18.61
CA TYR A 157 -1.06 0.31 -17.77
C TYR A 157 -1.08 0.73 -16.29
N ASN A 158 -2.28 0.75 -15.70
CA ASN A 158 -2.52 1.18 -14.33
C ASN A 158 -2.63 -0.06 -13.45
N VAL A 159 -1.53 -0.47 -12.82
CA VAL A 159 -1.44 -1.74 -12.06
C VAL A 159 -2.12 -1.58 -10.70
N VAL A 160 -3.12 -2.41 -10.45
CA VAL A 160 -3.92 -2.37 -9.22
C VAL A 160 -3.55 -3.49 -8.24
N ALA A 161 -2.95 -4.57 -8.73
CA ALA A 161 -2.44 -5.67 -7.90
C ALA A 161 -1.30 -6.41 -8.59
N ILE A 162 -0.39 -6.98 -7.81
CA ILE A 162 0.77 -7.75 -8.29
C ILE A 162 0.83 -9.07 -7.52
N TYR A 163 1.00 -10.17 -8.25
CA TYR A 163 1.10 -11.50 -7.68
C TYR A 163 2.24 -12.29 -8.29
N SER A 164 2.94 -13.07 -7.47
CA SER A 164 4.04 -13.93 -7.92
C SER A 164 4.08 -15.22 -7.14
N ASP A 165 4.25 -16.36 -7.81
CA ASP A 165 4.52 -17.64 -7.16
C ASP A 165 6.03 -17.90 -6.99
N TYR A 166 6.89 -17.00 -7.48
CA TYR A 166 8.35 -17.16 -7.40
C TYR A 166 8.88 -17.42 -5.98
N PRO A 167 8.48 -16.68 -4.93
CA PRO A 167 8.99 -16.90 -3.57
C PRO A 167 8.71 -18.32 -3.03
N ASN A 168 7.64 -18.94 -3.53
CA ASN A 168 7.17 -20.24 -3.08
C ASN A 168 7.49 -21.36 -4.10
N SER A 169 8.08 -21.01 -5.25
CA SER A 169 8.36 -21.97 -6.31
C SER A 169 9.61 -22.80 -5.99
N HIS A 170 9.49 -24.11 -6.15
CA HIS A 170 10.62 -25.04 -6.08
C HIS A 170 11.52 -24.99 -7.33
N SER A 171 11.13 -24.25 -8.36
CA SER A 171 11.87 -24.09 -9.62
C SER A 171 11.75 -22.67 -10.16
N THR A 172 12.89 -22.06 -10.49
CA THR A 172 12.93 -20.72 -11.10
C THR A 172 12.46 -20.71 -12.56
N ILE A 173 12.30 -21.89 -13.17
CA ILE A 173 12.02 -22.04 -14.61
C ILE A 173 10.53 -21.82 -14.92
N ASP A 174 9.63 -22.02 -13.95
CA ASP A 174 8.18 -21.94 -14.14
C ASP A 174 7.51 -20.86 -13.28
N ALA A 175 8.29 -19.90 -12.77
CA ALA A 175 7.73 -18.86 -11.92
C ALA A 175 7.02 -17.78 -12.74
N HIS A 176 5.85 -17.36 -12.26
CA HIS A 176 4.96 -16.40 -12.89
C HIS A 176 4.94 -15.11 -12.10
N LEU A 177 5.00 -13.98 -12.80
CA LEU A 177 4.67 -12.67 -12.26
C LEU A 177 3.48 -12.10 -13.03
N TYR A 178 2.41 -11.80 -12.29
CA TYR A 178 1.19 -11.23 -12.83
C TYR A 178 0.99 -9.78 -12.41
N PHE A 179 0.67 -8.93 -13.39
CA PHE A 179 0.13 -7.59 -13.12
C PHE A 179 -1.34 -7.55 -13.48
N MET A 180 -2.15 -7.20 -12.49
CA MET A 180 -3.57 -6.92 -12.66
C MET A 180 -3.68 -5.45 -12.99
N ALA A 181 -4.02 -5.10 -14.22
CA ALA A 181 -3.90 -3.72 -14.71
C ALA A 181 -5.17 -3.22 -15.39
N ILE A 182 -5.38 -1.92 -15.34
CA ILE A 182 -6.42 -1.23 -16.11
C ILE A 182 -5.73 -0.46 -17.23
N HIS A 183 -6.04 -0.82 -18.47
CA HIS A 183 -5.52 -0.19 -19.68
C HIS A 183 -6.68 0.48 -20.41
N ASN A 184 -6.64 1.81 -20.54
CA ASN A 184 -7.70 2.59 -21.19
C ASN A 184 -9.11 2.29 -20.61
N GLY A 185 -9.19 2.15 -19.28
CA GLY A 185 -10.43 1.83 -18.58
C GLY A 185 -10.90 0.37 -18.71
N GLN A 186 -10.15 -0.48 -19.40
CA GLN A 186 -10.45 -1.91 -19.55
C GLN A 186 -9.54 -2.77 -18.67
N PRO A 187 -10.07 -3.85 -18.06
CA PRO A 187 -9.26 -4.79 -17.29
C PRO A 187 -8.37 -5.62 -18.21
N VAL A 188 -7.09 -5.76 -17.87
CA VAL A 188 -6.13 -6.66 -18.51
C VAL A 188 -5.26 -7.32 -17.43
N VAL A 189 -5.04 -8.62 -17.56
CA VAL A 189 -4.07 -9.34 -16.73
C VAL A 189 -2.85 -9.60 -17.58
N LEU A 190 -1.71 -9.02 -17.18
CA LEU A 190 -0.42 -9.23 -17.82
C LEU A 190 0.34 -10.32 -17.07
N ILE A 191 1.13 -11.11 -17.80
CA ILE A 191 1.98 -12.16 -17.27
C ILE A 191 3.39 -12.04 -17.85
N THR A 192 4.39 -12.29 -17.01
CA THR A 192 5.72 -12.70 -17.44
C THR A 192 6.12 -14.01 -16.77
N GLN A 193 6.91 -14.79 -17.50
CA GLN A 193 7.56 -16.03 -17.05
C GLN A 193 9.07 -15.97 -17.38
N GLN A 194 9.58 -14.75 -17.56
CA GLN A 194 10.97 -14.51 -17.92
C GLN A 194 11.85 -14.78 -16.70
N ASN A 195 12.75 -15.75 -16.81
CA ASN A 195 13.58 -16.18 -15.70
C ASN A 195 14.76 -15.23 -15.40
N GLN A 196 15.50 -14.71 -16.39
CA GLN A 196 16.44 -13.57 -16.25
C GLN A 196 16.82 -12.95 -17.61
N GLY A 197 17.16 -11.65 -17.60
CA GLY A 197 17.96 -10.93 -18.61
C GLY A 197 17.67 -11.21 -20.09
N THR A 198 17.00 -10.28 -20.76
CA THR A 198 16.91 -10.26 -22.23
C THR A 198 18.00 -9.38 -22.85
N PRO A 199 18.40 -9.63 -24.11
CA PRO A 199 19.41 -8.80 -24.79
C PRO A 199 19.08 -7.31 -24.88
N ASP A 200 17.80 -6.96 -24.80
CA ASP A 200 17.30 -5.59 -24.82
C ASP A 200 17.16 -4.95 -23.42
N ASN A 201 17.55 -5.66 -22.36
CA ASN A 201 17.45 -5.24 -20.95
C ASN A 201 16.02 -4.90 -20.49
N MET A 202 15.00 -5.44 -21.15
CA MET A 202 13.59 -5.24 -20.80
C MET A 202 12.99 -6.43 -20.05
N LEU A 203 11.98 -6.16 -19.22
CA LEU A 203 11.11 -7.20 -18.67
C LEU A 203 9.85 -7.28 -19.53
N HIS A 204 9.71 -8.39 -20.26
CA HIS A 204 8.64 -8.55 -21.23
C HIS A 204 7.40 -9.21 -20.62
N PHE A 205 6.26 -8.56 -20.84
CA PHE A 205 4.95 -9.04 -20.47
C PHE A 205 4.08 -9.26 -21.72
N LYS A 206 3.06 -10.09 -21.55
CA LYS A 206 1.96 -10.25 -22.50
C LYS A 206 0.64 -10.42 -21.76
N PRO A 207 -0.52 -10.20 -22.39
CA PRO A 207 -1.79 -10.61 -21.81
C PRO A 207 -1.78 -12.10 -21.46
N THR A 208 -2.32 -12.45 -20.30
CA THR A 208 -2.44 -13.85 -19.89
C THR A 208 -3.34 -14.63 -20.84
N ALA A 209 -2.94 -15.86 -21.16
CA ALA A 209 -3.82 -16.82 -21.84
C ALA A 209 -4.83 -17.47 -20.88
N ASN A 210 -4.68 -17.27 -19.56
CA ASN A 210 -5.58 -17.85 -18.57
C ASN A 210 -6.93 -17.09 -18.55
N GLN A 211 -7.93 -17.67 -19.20
CA GLN A 211 -9.26 -17.08 -19.33
C GLN A 211 -10.02 -16.97 -18.00
N GLU A 212 -9.79 -17.89 -17.06
CA GLU A 212 -10.45 -17.86 -15.75
C GLU A 212 -9.97 -16.66 -14.93
N LEU A 213 -8.65 -16.47 -14.84
CA LEU A 213 -8.04 -15.34 -14.15
C LEU A 213 -8.42 -14.00 -14.80
N ALA A 214 -8.28 -13.89 -16.13
CA ALA A 214 -8.67 -12.69 -16.87
C ALA A 214 -10.16 -12.39 -16.70
N GLY A 215 -11.01 -13.41 -16.77
CA GLY A 215 -12.46 -13.30 -16.61
C GLY A 215 -12.86 -12.84 -15.21
N LYS A 216 -12.25 -13.42 -14.16
CA LYS A 216 -12.52 -13.02 -12.78
C LYS A 216 -12.11 -11.57 -12.53
N PHE A 217 -10.91 -11.18 -12.96
CA PHE A 217 -10.45 -9.80 -12.80
C PHE A 217 -11.37 -8.82 -13.54
N ALA A 218 -11.78 -9.15 -14.76
CA ALA A 218 -12.72 -8.33 -15.52
C ALA A 218 -14.10 -8.21 -14.86
N GLN A 219 -14.59 -9.28 -14.22
CA GLN A 219 -15.82 -9.25 -13.43
C GLN A 219 -15.70 -8.28 -12.25
N LEU A 220 -14.57 -8.32 -11.54
CA LEU A 220 -14.33 -7.44 -10.39
C LEU A 220 -14.23 -5.98 -10.81
N VAL A 221 -13.50 -5.65 -11.88
CA VAL A 221 -13.40 -4.27 -12.38
C VAL A 221 -14.77 -3.71 -12.79
N LYS A 222 -15.65 -4.54 -13.34
CA LYS A 222 -17.02 -4.14 -13.73
C LYS A 222 -18.01 -4.11 -12.56
N SER A 223 -17.68 -4.69 -11.41
CA SER A 223 -18.59 -4.74 -10.26
C SER A 223 -18.65 -3.40 -9.54
N THR A 224 -19.84 -3.06 -9.05
CA THR A 224 -20.01 -1.94 -8.13
C THR A 224 -19.78 -2.43 -6.71
N SER A 225 -18.94 -1.73 -5.95
CA SER A 225 -18.74 -1.99 -4.52
C SER A 225 -20.07 -1.77 -3.81
N GLN A 226 -20.53 -2.77 -3.05
CA GLN A 226 -21.79 -2.68 -2.33
C GLN A 226 -21.54 -1.94 -1.01
N PRO A 227 -22.32 -0.88 -0.70
CA PRO A 227 -22.33 -0.33 0.65
C PRO A 227 -22.83 -1.38 1.65
N ILE A 228 -22.39 -1.33 2.91
CA ILE A 228 -23.00 -2.17 3.95
C ILE A 228 -24.49 -1.83 4.03
N HIS A 229 -25.35 -2.84 3.95
CA HIS A 229 -26.76 -2.69 4.24
C HIS A 229 -26.95 -2.16 5.68
N ASN A 230 -27.65 -1.04 5.83
CA ASN A 230 -28.04 -0.39 7.10
C ASN A 230 -26.99 0.49 7.80
N ALA A 231 -25.78 0.67 7.26
CA ALA A 231 -24.87 1.69 7.80
C ALA A 231 -25.46 3.11 7.57
N PRO A 232 -25.55 3.97 8.60
CA PRO A 232 -26.14 5.28 8.44
C PRO A 232 -25.31 6.17 7.50
N VAL A 233 -25.97 7.06 6.77
CA VAL A 233 -25.29 8.14 6.04
C VAL A 233 -25.55 9.43 6.79
N VAL A 234 -24.50 10.11 7.22
CA VAL A 234 -24.60 11.37 7.96
C VAL A 234 -24.33 12.55 7.06
N SER A 235 -24.94 13.70 7.36
CA SER A 235 -24.81 14.90 6.54
C SER A 235 -24.33 16.10 7.36
N TYR A 236 -23.36 16.85 6.82
CA TYR A 236 -22.90 18.10 7.41
C TYR A 236 -22.68 19.14 6.30
N GLU A 237 -23.33 20.30 6.44
CA GLU A 237 -23.26 21.41 5.46
C GLU A 237 -23.53 20.99 3.99
N GLY A 238 -24.34 19.96 3.79
CA GLY A 238 -24.71 19.43 2.47
C GLY A 238 -23.76 18.36 1.92
N ALA A 239 -22.63 18.10 2.57
CA ALA A 239 -21.80 16.92 2.31
C ALA A 239 -22.41 15.69 2.99
N LYS A 240 -22.29 14.52 2.34
CA LYS A 240 -22.75 13.22 2.85
C LYS A 240 -21.53 12.34 3.13
N PHE A 241 -21.55 11.65 4.27
CA PHE A 241 -20.47 10.78 4.71
C PHE A 241 -21.01 9.37 5.01
N ASP A 242 -20.38 8.37 4.39
CA ASP A 242 -20.59 6.97 4.75
C ASP A 242 -19.65 6.53 5.89
N TYR A 243 -19.87 5.31 6.41
CA TYR A 243 -19.05 4.74 7.48
C TYR A 243 -17.54 4.76 7.17
N ARG A 244 -17.12 4.58 5.90
CA ARG A 244 -15.70 4.54 5.54
C ARG A 244 -15.08 5.92 5.64
N GLN A 245 -15.78 6.94 5.12
CA GLN A 245 -15.35 8.33 5.25
C GLN A 245 -15.29 8.73 6.73
N ILE A 246 -16.29 8.34 7.53
CA ILE A 246 -16.30 8.58 8.97
C ILE A 246 -15.14 7.88 9.68
N GLY A 247 -14.89 6.60 9.38
CA GLY A 247 -13.78 5.84 9.96
C GLY A 247 -12.42 6.44 9.62
N VAL A 248 -12.21 6.85 8.37
CA VAL A 248 -10.97 7.53 7.95
C VAL A 248 -10.79 8.87 8.65
N MET A 249 -11.85 9.69 8.71
CA MET A 249 -11.83 10.95 9.44
C MET A 249 -11.53 10.72 10.93
N ALA A 250 -12.15 9.72 11.56
CA ALA A 250 -11.91 9.34 12.95
C ALA A 250 -10.46 8.92 13.18
N TYR A 251 -9.89 8.11 12.28
CA TYR A 251 -8.50 7.69 12.34
C TYR A 251 -7.54 8.89 12.23
N LYS A 252 -7.79 9.80 11.28
CA LYS A 252 -6.97 11.02 11.12
C LYS A 252 -7.10 11.97 12.30
N TYR A 253 -8.30 12.11 12.85
CA TYR A 253 -8.56 12.93 14.04
C TYR A 253 -7.79 12.43 15.25
N ALA A 254 -7.75 11.11 15.45
CA ALA A 254 -6.99 10.48 16.51
C ALA A 254 -5.47 10.51 16.29
N ASN A 255 -5.01 10.65 15.04
CA ASN A 255 -3.61 10.62 14.64
C ASN A 255 -3.28 11.85 13.76
N PRO A 256 -3.27 13.07 14.33
CA PRO A 256 -3.09 14.30 13.56
C PRO A 256 -1.74 14.34 12.82
N ASP A 257 -0.69 13.77 13.42
CA ASP A 257 0.67 13.75 12.89
C ASP A 257 0.93 12.65 11.85
N ALA A 258 -0.05 11.80 11.53
CA ALA A 258 0.11 10.79 10.48
C ALA A 258 0.42 11.46 9.12
N THR A 259 1.39 10.91 8.37
CA THR A 259 1.68 11.24 6.97
C THR A 259 0.41 11.18 6.09
N PRO A 260 0.40 11.75 4.86
CA PRO A 260 -0.76 11.68 3.98
C PRO A 260 -1.34 10.26 3.96
N LEU A 261 -2.62 10.11 4.30
CA LEU A 261 -3.23 8.81 4.57
C LEU A 261 -2.99 7.82 3.43
N VAL A 262 -3.01 8.28 2.18
CA VAL A 262 -2.75 7.45 1.00
C VAL A 262 -1.38 6.75 1.01
N ASP A 263 -0.31 7.41 1.50
CA ASP A 263 1.04 6.81 1.57
C ASP A 263 1.15 5.80 2.73
N TYR A 264 0.45 6.07 3.84
CA TYR A 264 0.39 5.18 4.99
C TYR A 264 -0.48 3.93 4.72
N LEU A 265 -1.58 4.08 3.99
CA LEU A 265 -2.52 3.01 3.65
C LEU A 265 -2.01 2.06 2.55
N GLY A 266 -1.00 2.50 1.78
CA GLY A 266 -0.28 1.63 0.85
C GLY A 266 0.57 0.55 1.55
N THR A 267 0.93 0.74 2.83
CA THR A 267 1.73 -0.23 3.61
C THR A 267 0.93 -0.90 4.74
N ASN A 268 -0.09 -0.22 5.28
CA ASN A 268 -0.95 -0.73 6.35
C ASN A 268 -2.42 -0.42 6.06
N PRO A 269 -3.16 -1.29 5.36
CA PRO A 269 -4.56 -1.02 5.03
C PRO A 269 -5.41 -0.86 6.29
N LEU A 270 -6.23 0.19 6.34
CA LEU A 270 -7.25 0.34 7.39
C LEU A 270 -8.34 -0.70 7.15
N ALA A 271 -8.72 -1.49 8.15
CA ALA A 271 -9.88 -2.38 8.08
C ALA A 271 -11.08 -1.80 8.82
N ALA A 272 -12.29 -1.93 8.25
CA ALA A 272 -13.54 -1.71 8.98
C ALA A 272 -14.27 -3.02 9.26
N LEU A 273 -14.17 -3.47 10.51
CA LEU A 273 -14.97 -4.58 11.05
C LEU A 273 -16.27 -4.02 11.61
N THR A 274 -17.40 -4.62 11.26
CA THR A 274 -18.69 -4.39 11.94
C THR A 274 -18.85 -5.43 13.04
N SER A 275 -19.15 -5.01 14.27
CA SER A 275 -19.71 -5.93 15.27
C SER A 275 -21.23 -6.05 15.10
N ASP A 276 -21.82 -7.12 15.65
CA ASP A 276 -23.27 -7.32 15.72
C ASP A 276 -24.00 -6.14 16.42
N ASP A 277 -23.27 -5.37 17.23
CA ASP A 277 -23.76 -4.20 17.97
C ASP A 277 -23.71 -2.89 17.15
N GLY A 278 -23.32 -2.95 15.87
CA GLY A 278 -23.23 -1.77 15.00
C GLY A 278 -22.00 -0.88 15.25
N MET A 279 -21.02 -1.36 16.03
CA MET A 279 -19.74 -0.68 16.18
C MET A 279 -18.84 -1.02 14.99
N PHE A 280 -18.16 0.00 14.48
CA PHE A 280 -17.14 -0.16 13.45
C PHE A 280 -15.76 -0.12 14.09
N GLN A 281 -14.79 -0.83 13.53
CA GLN A 281 -13.38 -0.70 13.88
C GLN A 281 -12.65 0.07 12.78
N ILE A 282 -11.59 0.81 13.09
CA ILE A 282 -10.68 1.38 12.10
C ILE A 282 -9.27 1.37 12.67
N GLY A 283 -8.32 0.79 11.94
CA GLY A 283 -6.93 0.71 12.36
C GLY A 283 -6.09 -0.11 11.39
N THR A 284 -4.78 -0.08 11.59
CA THR A 284 -3.82 -0.84 10.77
C THR A 284 -3.93 -2.34 11.00
N ARG A 285 -3.30 -3.12 10.12
CA ARG A 285 -3.25 -4.60 10.22
C ARG A 285 -2.66 -5.11 11.54
N ASP A 286 -1.78 -4.31 12.18
CA ASP A 286 -1.44 -4.48 13.59
C ASP A 286 -2.66 -4.05 14.43
N THR A 287 -3.50 -5.03 14.75
CA THR A 287 -4.76 -4.85 15.50
C THR A 287 -4.53 -4.45 16.97
N SER A 288 -3.27 -4.32 17.41
CA SER A 288 -2.96 -3.79 18.74
C SER A 288 -3.49 -2.36 18.90
N LYS A 289 -3.44 -1.52 17.84
CA LYS A 289 -3.85 -0.10 17.88
C LYS A 289 -5.01 0.20 16.94
N THR A 290 -6.23 0.05 17.44
CA THR A 290 -7.44 0.32 16.67
C THR A 290 -8.40 1.24 17.39
N ILE A 291 -9.20 1.96 16.61
CA ILE A 291 -10.25 2.85 17.09
C ILE A 291 -11.57 2.18 16.75
N MET A 292 -12.34 1.84 17.78
CA MET A 292 -13.75 1.51 17.62
C MET A 292 -14.54 2.80 17.48
N TYR A 293 -15.45 2.88 16.53
CA TYR A 293 -16.32 4.03 16.33
C TYR A 293 -17.78 3.64 16.11
N HIS A 294 -18.68 4.42 16.68
CA HIS A 294 -20.09 4.47 16.32
C HIS A 294 -20.43 5.90 15.92
N TYR A 295 -21.36 6.10 15.00
CA TYR A 295 -21.70 7.43 14.53
C TYR A 295 -23.16 7.57 14.18
N ASP A 296 -23.65 8.79 14.34
CA ASP A 296 -24.99 9.22 13.96
C ASP A 296 -24.96 10.69 13.49
N GLN A 297 -26.13 11.31 13.32
CA GLN A 297 -26.21 12.72 12.88
C GLN A 297 -25.63 13.71 13.92
N ASN A 298 -25.47 13.30 15.18
CA ASN A 298 -25.00 14.14 16.28
C ASN A 298 -23.48 14.11 16.42
N GLY A 299 -22.83 13.00 16.05
CA GLY A 299 -21.38 12.90 16.09
C GLY A 299 -20.84 11.48 15.98
N VAL A 300 -19.58 11.35 16.39
CA VAL A 300 -18.83 10.10 16.36
C VAL A 300 -18.30 9.80 17.76
N HIS A 301 -18.62 8.61 18.26
CA HIS A 301 -18.16 8.07 19.52
C HIS A 301 -16.94 7.20 19.27
N LEU A 302 -15.76 7.62 19.74
CA LEU A 302 -14.50 6.92 19.54
C LEU A 302 -14.10 6.18 20.81
N THR A 303 -13.67 4.93 20.67
CA THR A 303 -13.10 4.13 21.77
C THR A 303 -11.78 3.51 21.32
N TRP A 304 -10.68 3.81 22.00
CA TRP A 304 -9.37 3.22 21.71
C TRP A 304 -9.28 1.84 22.36
N ASN A 305 -8.98 0.81 21.58
CA ASN A 305 -8.93 -0.58 22.06
C ASN A 305 -7.88 -0.81 23.17
N GLU A 306 -6.69 -0.21 23.07
CA GLU A 306 -5.59 -0.44 24.02
C GLU A 306 -5.86 0.16 25.40
N SER A 307 -6.46 1.35 25.44
CA SER A 307 -6.60 2.14 26.66
C SER A 307 -8.03 2.13 27.22
N GLY A 308 -9.02 1.69 26.43
CA GLY A 308 -10.43 1.88 26.72
C GLY A 308 -10.86 3.35 26.76
N LYS A 309 -9.99 4.29 26.39
CA LYS A 309 -10.30 5.72 26.35
C LYS A 309 -11.50 5.95 25.43
N LYS A 310 -12.46 6.75 25.89
CA LYS A 310 -13.64 7.15 25.12
C LYS A 310 -13.59 8.65 24.84
N VAL A 311 -13.89 9.04 23.60
CA VAL A 311 -14.00 10.45 23.19
C VAL A 311 -15.21 10.61 22.30
N ASP A 312 -16.07 11.55 22.65
CA ASP A 312 -17.17 11.98 21.81
C ASP A 312 -16.71 13.18 20.97
N VAL A 313 -16.84 13.07 19.65
CA VAL A 313 -16.46 14.12 18.70
C VAL A 313 -17.70 14.54 17.93
N SER A 314 -18.01 15.83 17.92
CA SER A 314 -19.12 16.33 17.10
C SER A 314 -18.80 16.13 15.62
N LEU A 315 -19.81 15.92 14.78
CA LEU A 315 -19.59 15.81 13.33
C LEU A 315 -18.95 17.09 12.77
N ALA A 316 -19.28 18.25 13.34
CA ALA A 316 -18.68 19.53 12.99
C ALA A 316 -17.18 19.58 13.27
N ASP A 317 -16.74 19.16 14.47
CA ASP A 317 -15.33 19.17 14.85
C ASP A 317 -14.52 18.15 14.04
N LEU A 318 -15.12 17.00 13.76
CA LEU A 318 -14.50 15.97 12.91
C LEU A 318 -14.25 16.49 11.50
N VAL A 319 -15.29 17.05 10.85
CA VAL A 319 -15.19 17.66 9.51
C VAL A 319 -14.20 18.81 9.52
N LYS A 320 -14.24 19.67 10.55
CA LYS A 320 -13.31 20.79 10.72
C LYS A 320 -11.86 20.31 10.77
N ALA A 321 -11.57 19.26 11.52
CA ALA A 321 -10.20 18.76 11.66
C ALA A 321 -9.70 18.03 10.40
N THR A 322 -10.58 17.38 9.64
CA THR A 322 -10.17 16.32 8.70
C THR A 322 -10.72 16.41 7.28
N TYR A 323 -11.64 17.33 6.98
CA TYR A 323 -12.34 17.40 5.67
C TYR A 323 -12.63 18.84 5.19
N GLN A 324 -11.92 19.85 5.70
CA GLN A 324 -12.13 21.25 5.35
C GLN A 324 -11.53 21.65 4.00
N THR A 325 -10.31 21.19 3.69
CA THR A 325 -9.58 21.61 2.49
C THR A 325 -9.76 20.63 1.33
N PRO A 326 -9.60 21.06 0.06
CA PRO A 326 -9.67 20.14 -1.09
C PRO A 326 -8.70 18.96 -0.98
N THR A 327 -7.49 19.18 -0.45
CA THR A 327 -6.51 18.11 -0.19
C THR A 327 -7.05 17.10 0.83
N GLN A 328 -7.56 17.58 1.97
CA GLN A 328 -8.16 16.72 2.99
C GLN A 328 -9.34 15.92 2.44
N GLN A 329 -10.17 16.54 1.61
CA GLN A 329 -11.32 15.89 0.99
C GLN A 329 -10.88 14.78 0.03
N ASN A 330 -9.88 15.06 -0.80
CA ASN A 330 -9.30 14.06 -1.69
C ASN A 330 -8.70 12.89 -0.90
N ASP A 331 -7.91 13.18 0.13
CA ASP A 331 -7.28 12.18 0.98
C ASP A 331 -8.30 11.27 1.66
N VAL A 332 -9.33 11.85 2.29
CA VAL A 332 -10.39 11.09 2.97
C VAL A 332 -11.17 10.25 1.97
N ASN A 333 -11.53 10.80 0.81
CA ASN A 333 -12.30 10.07 -0.19
C ASN A 333 -11.51 8.90 -0.79
N MET A 334 -10.21 9.10 -1.07
CA MET A 334 -9.33 8.04 -1.56
C MET A 334 -9.12 6.96 -0.50
N ALA A 335 -8.79 7.36 0.73
CA ALA A 335 -8.58 6.45 1.85
C ALA A 335 -9.85 5.65 2.19
N ALA A 336 -11.02 6.27 2.15
CA ALA A 336 -12.29 5.60 2.44
C ALA A 336 -12.54 4.44 1.47
N GLN A 337 -12.14 4.58 0.21
CA GLN A 337 -12.28 3.52 -0.79
C GLN A 337 -11.28 2.36 -0.61
N MET A 338 -10.25 2.57 0.22
CA MET A 338 -9.25 1.56 0.57
C MET A 338 -9.64 0.74 1.79
N VAL A 339 -10.69 1.12 2.52
CA VAL A 339 -11.15 0.40 3.72
C VAL A 339 -11.96 -0.84 3.28
N PRO A 340 -11.44 -2.09 3.44
CA PRO A 340 -12.23 -3.30 3.27
C PRO A 340 -13.30 -3.37 4.36
N LEU A 341 -14.33 -4.13 4.01
CA LEU A 341 -15.16 -4.82 4.99
C LEU A 341 -14.63 -6.22 5.16
N SER A 342 -14.64 -6.69 6.40
CA SER A 342 -14.34 -8.07 6.78
C SER A 342 -15.49 -8.63 7.59
#